data_AF-A0A535AG62-F1
#
_entry.id   AF-A0A535AG62-F1
#
_cell.length_a   1.000
_cell.length_b   1.000
_cell.length_c   1.000
_cell.angle_alpha   90.00
_cell.angle_beta   90.00
_cell.angle_gamma   90.00
#
_symmetry.space_group_name_H-M   'P 1'
#
loop_
_entity.id
_entity.type
_entity.pdbx_description
1 polymer ?
#
loop_
_entity_poly.entity_id
_entity_poly.type
_entity_poly.pdbx_seq_one_letter_code
_entity_poly.pdbx_strand_id
1 'polypeptide(L)'
;FPEVAIFDRVVAENGPLVYRPQTRETRILSQPPPAAFIDELRRRGVQPLTLGQVFVATEQPNERVVLAVISELGLDLHVILNKGAVMVLPASVNKATGLRAALDELGLSPQAVVGIGDAENDEAFLAMCGCGVAVANALDSLKAQADHVTSGEDGAGVREVIDSLISEDLRSAGGKASA
;
A
#
# COMPACT_ATOMS: atom_id res chain seq x y z
N PHE A 1 3.48 12.06 10.10
CA PHE A 1 4.54 11.05 10.31
C PHE A 1 5.85 11.74 10.63
N PRO A 2 6.18 11.98 11.91
CA PRO A 2 7.40 12.70 12.31
C PRO A 2 8.68 11.96 11.92
N GLU A 3 8.62 10.65 11.72
CA GLU A 3 9.78 9.78 11.48
C GLU A 3 9.93 9.33 10.03
N VAL A 4 9.26 9.97 9.06
CA VAL A 4 9.31 9.56 7.65
C VAL A 4 10.74 9.51 7.06
N ALA A 5 11.68 10.23 7.68
CA ALA A 5 13.08 10.28 7.27
C ALA A 5 13.86 8.97 7.48
N ILE A 6 13.34 8.00 8.25
CA ILE A 6 13.98 6.69 8.42
C ILE A 6 13.88 5.81 7.16
N PHE A 7 12.98 6.15 6.23
CA PHE A 7 12.74 5.37 5.02
C PHE A 7 13.51 5.94 3.82
N ASP A 8 14.06 5.06 2.99
CA ASP A 8 14.62 5.47 1.69
C ASP A 8 13.53 5.86 0.70
N ARG A 9 12.41 5.13 0.70
CA ARG A 9 11.24 5.39 -0.14
C ARG A 9 9.96 5.17 0.65
N VAL A 10 8.95 5.98 0.35
CA VAL A 10 7.60 5.81 0.88
C VAL A 10 6.64 5.68 -0.28
N VAL A 11 5.95 4.53 -0.35
CA VAL A 11 4.83 4.32 -1.27
C VAL A 11 3.55 4.77 -0.54
N ALA A 12 2.90 5.81 -1.04
CA ALA A 12 1.69 6.37 -0.44
C ALA A 12 0.49 6.23 -1.38
N GLU A 13 -0.68 6.65 -0.88
CA GLU A 13 -1.95 6.67 -1.62
C GLU A 13 -2.34 5.31 -2.23
N ASN A 14 -2.00 4.19 -1.59
CA ASN A 14 -2.20 2.82 -2.12
C ASN A 14 -1.38 2.49 -3.39
N GLY A 15 -0.25 3.15 -3.63
CA GLY A 15 0.67 2.77 -4.72
C GLY A 15 1.18 3.89 -5.63
N PRO A 16 0.33 4.81 -6.12
CA PRO A 16 0.69 5.69 -7.23
C PRO A 16 1.64 6.82 -6.86
N LEU A 17 1.95 7.01 -5.58
CA LEU A 17 2.83 8.06 -5.10
C LEU A 17 4.07 7.44 -4.47
N VAL A 18 5.24 7.68 -5.06
CA VAL A 18 6.54 7.35 -4.46
C VAL A 18 7.20 8.64 -3.97
N TYR A 19 7.38 8.75 -2.66
CA TYR A 19 8.01 9.89 -2.00
C TYR A 19 9.44 9.54 -1.56
N ARG A 20 10.36 10.51 -1.71
CA ARG A 20 11.76 10.42 -1.32
C ARG A 20 12.04 11.33 -0.13
N PRO A 21 12.11 10.81 1.11
CA PRO A 21 12.25 11.66 2.29
C PRO A 21 13.50 12.55 2.29
N GLN A 22 14.61 12.08 1.71
CA GLN A 22 15.90 12.79 1.68
C GLN A 22 15.84 14.04 0.80
N THR A 23 15.22 13.94 -0.38
CA THR A 23 15.13 15.06 -1.35
C THR A 23 13.81 15.80 -1.29
N ARG A 24 12.81 15.24 -0.59
CA ARG A 24 11.41 15.71 -0.55
C ARG A 24 10.72 15.70 -1.92
N GLU A 25 11.22 14.89 -2.84
CA GLU A 25 10.63 14.73 -4.15
C GLU A 25 9.51 13.68 -4.15
N THR A 26 8.54 13.90 -5.01
CA THR A 26 7.44 12.96 -5.26
C THR A 26 7.44 12.55 -6.72
N ARG A 27 7.33 11.24 -6.97
CA ARG A 27 7.07 10.67 -8.29
C ARG A 27 5.66 10.11 -8.31
N ILE A 28 4.87 10.59 -9.27
CA ILE A 28 3.50 10.14 -9.51
C ILE A 28 3.52 9.09 -10.64
N LEU A 29 2.88 7.95 -10.41
CA LEU A 29 2.88 6.80 -11.34
C LEU A 29 1.64 6.72 -12.24
N SER A 30 0.58 7.45 -11.93
CA SER A 30 -0.65 7.48 -12.72
C SER A 30 -1.27 8.88 -12.75
N GLN A 31 -2.17 9.12 -13.69
CA GLN A 31 -2.98 10.32 -13.70
C GLN A 31 -4.06 10.24 -12.61
N PRO A 32 -4.41 11.37 -11.97
CA PRO A 32 -5.54 11.41 -11.02
C PRO A 32 -6.87 11.14 -11.71
N PRO A 33 -7.92 10.76 -10.95
CA PRO A 33 -9.29 10.74 -11.46
C PRO A 33 -9.66 12.07 -12.16
N PRO A 34 -10.32 12.03 -13.34
CA PRO A 34 -10.59 13.23 -14.12
C PRO A 34 -11.42 14.28 -13.36
N ALA A 35 -11.23 15.56 -13.67
CA ALA A 35 -12.03 16.64 -13.06
C ALA A 35 -13.55 16.43 -13.25
N ALA A 36 -13.96 15.95 -14.43
CA ALA A 36 -15.36 15.62 -14.72
C ALA A 36 -15.96 14.57 -13.75
N PHE A 37 -15.14 13.63 -13.27
CA PHE A 37 -15.55 12.67 -12.25
C PHE A 37 -15.85 13.36 -10.92
N ILE A 38 -14.93 14.23 -10.48
CA ILE A 38 -15.05 14.97 -9.21
C ILE A 38 -16.25 15.92 -9.25
N ASP A 39 -16.43 16.64 -10.37
CA ASP A 39 -17.52 17.59 -10.55
C ASP A 39 -18.87 16.88 -10.56
N GLU A 40 -18.96 15.70 -11.18
CA GLU A 40 -20.19 14.91 -11.19
C GLU A 40 -20.53 14.35 -9.80
N LEU A 41 -19.54 13.90 -9.02
CA LEU A 41 -19.76 13.50 -7.62
C LEU A 41 -20.30 14.67 -6.78
N ARG A 42 -19.71 15.87 -6.94
CA ARG A 42 -20.19 17.08 -6.26
C ARG A 42 -21.61 17.44 -6.67
N ARG A 43 -21.92 17.34 -7.97
CA ARG A 43 -23.27 17.61 -8.52
C ARG A 43 -24.31 16.67 -7.92
N ARG A 44 -23.93 15.42 -7.62
CA ARG A 44 -24.80 14.42 -6.96
C ARG A 44 -24.84 14.53 -5.43
N GLY A 45 -24.19 15.53 -4.84
CA GLY A 45 -24.21 15.77 -3.40
C GLY A 45 -23.32 14.83 -2.59
N VAL A 46 -22.34 14.17 -3.22
CA VAL A 46 -21.39 13.30 -2.51
C VAL A 46 -20.53 14.14 -1.59
N GLN A 47 -20.66 13.93 -0.28
CA GLN A 47 -19.85 14.53 0.77
C GLN A 47 -19.68 13.53 1.94
N PRO A 48 -18.53 13.56 2.66
CA PRO A 48 -17.35 14.37 2.37
C PRO A 48 -16.62 13.88 1.11
N LEU A 49 -15.85 14.76 0.47
CA LEU A 49 -14.93 14.42 -0.61
C LEU A 49 -13.52 14.89 -0.25
N THR A 50 -12.59 13.93 -0.18
CA THR A 50 -11.16 14.16 0.03
C THR A 50 -10.42 13.91 -1.27
N LEU A 51 -9.56 14.83 -1.67
CA LEU A 51 -8.76 14.72 -2.90
C LEU A 51 -7.29 14.55 -2.51
N GLY A 52 -6.70 13.43 -2.92
CA GLY A 52 -5.25 13.22 -2.89
C GLY A 52 -4.59 13.73 -4.17
N GLN A 53 -3.32 13.38 -4.36
CA GLN A 53 -2.65 13.67 -5.63
C GLN A 53 -3.14 12.75 -6.76
N VAL A 54 -3.51 11.51 -6.41
CA VAL A 54 -3.88 10.48 -7.39
C VAL A 54 -5.11 9.66 -6.96
N PHE A 55 -5.81 10.04 -5.89
CA PHE A 55 -7.07 9.42 -5.47
C PHE A 55 -8.15 10.43 -5.13
N VAL A 56 -9.39 9.96 -5.15
CA VAL A 56 -10.56 10.62 -4.56
C VAL A 56 -11.10 9.71 -3.47
N ALA A 57 -11.40 10.23 -2.29
CA ALA A 57 -12.04 9.46 -1.23
C ALA A 57 -13.33 10.12 -0.76
N THR A 58 -14.28 9.28 -0.37
CA THR A 58 -15.50 9.63 0.33
C THR A 58 -15.79 8.56 1.39
N GLU A 59 -16.99 8.54 1.93
CA GLU A 59 -17.42 7.61 2.96
C GLU A 59 -18.70 6.90 2.52
N GLN A 60 -18.95 5.72 3.08
CA GLN A 60 -20.22 5.05 2.90
C GLN A 60 -21.35 5.92 3.48
N PRO A 61 -22.54 5.95 2.84
CA PRO A 61 -23.02 5.06 1.78
C PRO A 61 -22.81 5.59 0.34
N ASN A 62 -21.83 6.47 0.10
CA ASN A 62 -21.64 7.10 -1.21
C ASN A 62 -21.08 6.15 -2.29
N GLU A 63 -20.67 4.92 -1.96
CA GLU A 63 -20.10 3.95 -2.90
C GLU A 63 -20.98 3.68 -4.10
N ARG A 64 -22.31 3.68 -3.91
CA ARG A 64 -23.27 3.44 -5.00
C ARG A 64 -23.25 4.58 -6.01
N VAL A 65 -23.15 5.82 -5.53
CA VAL A 65 -23.09 7.01 -6.38
C VAL A 65 -21.75 7.03 -7.12
N VAL A 66 -20.65 6.71 -6.42
CA VAL A 66 -19.32 6.59 -7.01
C VAL A 66 -19.31 5.59 -8.17
N LEU A 67 -19.78 4.36 -7.95
CA LEU A 67 -19.81 3.31 -8.98
C LEU A 67 -20.69 3.70 -10.17
N ALA A 68 -21.83 4.36 -9.92
CA ALA A 68 -22.69 4.86 -10.99
C ALA A 68 -21.96 5.90 -11.85
N VAL A 69 -21.28 6.87 -11.24
CA VAL A 69 -20.54 7.91 -11.98
C VAL A 69 -19.36 7.32 -12.77
N ILE A 70 -18.61 6.36 -12.19
CA ILE A 70 -17.54 5.65 -12.90
C ILE A 70 -18.09 5.01 -14.18
N SER A 71 -19.21 4.28 -14.05
CA SER A 71 -19.86 3.58 -15.16
C SER A 71 -20.39 4.55 -16.22
N GLU A 72 -21.10 5.60 -15.82
CA GLU A 72 -21.70 6.58 -16.74
C GLU A 72 -20.65 7.38 -17.52
N LEU A 73 -19.49 7.65 -16.93
CA LEU A 73 -18.39 8.34 -17.57
C LEU A 73 -17.42 7.38 -18.30
N GLY A 74 -17.63 6.07 -18.23
CA GLY A 74 -16.77 5.06 -18.87
C GLY A 74 -15.33 5.07 -18.34
N LEU A 75 -15.14 5.30 -17.04
CA LEU A 75 -13.83 5.47 -16.43
C LEU A 75 -13.25 4.14 -15.94
N ASP A 76 -11.94 3.98 -16.12
CA ASP A 76 -11.18 2.84 -15.59
C ASP A 76 -10.63 3.14 -14.20
N LEU A 77 -11.54 3.18 -13.21
CA LEU A 77 -11.24 3.48 -11.81
C LEU A 77 -11.66 2.31 -10.91
N HIS A 78 -10.82 2.00 -9.92
CA HIS A 78 -11.10 1.01 -8.89
C HIS A 78 -11.60 1.68 -7.61
N VAL A 79 -12.59 1.04 -6.97
CA VAL A 79 -13.11 1.43 -5.66
C VAL A 79 -12.57 0.47 -4.61
N ILE A 80 -11.88 1.00 -3.62
CA ILE A 80 -11.39 0.27 -2.45
C ILE A 80 -12.22 0.69 -1.24
N LEU A 81 -12.79 -0.30 -0.54
CA LEU A 81 -13.53 -0.08 0.69
C LEU A 81 -12.63 -0.41 1.89
N ASN A 82 -12.49 0.51 2.84
CA ASN A 82 -11.71 0.28 4.05
C ASN A 82 -12.35 0.97 5.25
N LYS A 83 -12.85 0.19 6.22
CA LYS A 83 -13.42 0.69 7.50
C LYS A 83 -14.41 1.87 7.30
N GLY A 84 -15.30 1.77 6.31
CA GLY A 84 -16.29 2.81 6.00
C GLY A 84 -15.83 3.89 5.01
N ALA A 85 -14.54 3.95 4.68
CA ALA A 85 -14.02 4.82 3.63
C ALA A 85 -14.20 4.17 2.25
N VAL A 86 -14.48 5.01 1.26
CA VAL A 86 -14.61 4.67 -0.16
C VAL A 86 -13.48 5.41 -0.88
N MET A 87 -12.42 4.71 -1.24
CA MET A 87 -11.28 5.27 -1.98
C MET A 87 -11.38 4.91 -3.45
N VAL A 88 -11.16 5.89 -4.33
CA VAL A 88 -11.23 5.75 -5.78
C VAL A 88 -9.86 6.05 -6.37
N LEU A 89 -9.29 5.08 -7.06
CA LEU A 89 -7.97 5.16 -7.67
C LEU A 89 -8.01 4.71 -9.12
N PRO A 90 -7.04 5.11 -9.97
CA PRO A 90 -6.88 4.54 -11.30
C PRO A 90 -6.64 3.02 -11.22
N ALA A 91 -7.27 2.26 -12.10
CA ALA A 91 -7.16 0.79 -12.12
C ALA A 91 -5.73 0.28 -12.39
N SER A 92 -4.91 1.10 -13.04
CA SER A 92 -3.53 0.78 -13.44
C SER A 92 -2.53 0.74 -12.28
N VAL A 93 -2.92 1.17 -11.07
CA VAL A 93 -2.03 1.33 -9.93
C VAL A 93 -2.57 0.66 -8.67
N ASN A 94 -1.67 0.05 -7.93
CA ASN A 94 -1.88 -0.55 -6.61
C ASN A 94 -0.56 -0.58 -5.80
N LYS A 95 -0.60 -1.10 -4.58
CA LYS A 95 0.58 -1.18 -3.70
C LYS A 95 1.75 -1.92 -4.35
N ALA A 96 1.49 -2.97 -5.13
CA ALA A 96 2.52 -3.71 -5.85
C ALA A 96 3.21 -2.87 -6.94
N THR A 97 2.45 -2.10 -7.71
CA THR A 97 3.03 -1.18 -8.72
C THR A 97 3.90 -0.10 -8.08
N GLY A 98 3.47 0.43 -6.92
CA GLY A 98 4.24 1.40 -6.16
C GLY A 98 5.52 0.80 -5.57
N LEU A 99 5.41 -0.39 -4.99
CA LEU A 99 6.57 -1.13 -4.47
C LEU A 99 7.59 -1.42 -5.58
N ARG A 100 7.14 -1.88 -6.76
CA ARG A 100 8.03 -2.09 -7.91
C ARG A 100 8.76 -0.81 -8.30
N ALA A 101 8.04 0.31 -8.43
CA ALA A 101 8.66 1.58 -8.78
C ALA A 101 9.68 2.05 -7.73
N ALA A 102 9.41 1.81 -6.44
CA ALA A 102 10.35 2.12 -5.36
C ALA A 102 11.60 1.22 -5.42
N LEU A 103 11.44 -0.08 -5.65
CA LEU A 103 12.55 -1.04 -5.78
C LEU A 103 13.42 -0.74 -7.00
N ASP A 104 12.82 -0.38 -8.14
CA ASP A 104 13.53 0.01 -9.34
C ASP A 104 14.44 1.22 -9.08
N GLU A 105 13.97 2.20 -8.29
CA GLU A 105 14.77 3.37 -7.90
C GLU A 105 15.89 3.05 -6.90
N LEU A 106 15.75 1.97 -6.13
CA LEU A 106 16.74 1.50 -5.17
C LEU A 106 17.70 0.47 -5.78
N GLY A 107 17.42 -0.03 -6.99
CA GLY A 107 18.18 -1.11 -7.61
C GLY A 107 18.04 -2.45 -6.88
N LEU A 108 16.90 -2.70 -6.23
CA LEU A 108 16.65 -3.89 -5.42
C LEU A 108 15.72 -4.87 -6.14
N SER A 109 15.95 -6.17 -5.93
CA SER A 109 15.07 -7.22 -6.46
C SER A 109 13.90 -7.45 -5.50
N PRO A 110 12.67 -7.67 -5.99
CA PRO A 110 11.54 -8.05 -5.13
C PRO A 110 11.78 -9.32 -4.29
N GLN A 111 12.62 -10.24 -4.78
CA GLN A 111 13.03 -11.47 -4.07
C GLN A 111 13.85 -11.19 -2.82
N ALA A 112 14.43 -9.99 -2.69
CA ALA A 112 15.16 -9.55 -1.50
C ALA A 112 14.26 -8.76 -0.53
N VAL A 113 12.93 -8.82 -0.69
CA VAL A 113 11.97 -8.04 0.09
C VAL A 113 11.14 -8.96 0.98
N VAL A 114 10.99 -8.54 2.24
CA VAL A 114 9.96 -9.06 3.15
C VAL A 114 8.80 -8.08 3.16
N GLY A 115 7.63 -8.51 2.69
CA GLY A 115 6.39 -7.74 2.76
C GLY A 115 5.58 -8.11 3.99
N ILE A 116 4.95 -7.12 4.65
CA ILE A 116 4.05 -7.35 5.79
C ILE A 116 2.73 -6.64 5.51
N GLY A 117 1.59 -7.35 5.61
CA GLY A 117 0.26 -6.81 5.33
C GLY A 117 -0.85 -7.38 6.23
N ASP A 118 -2.04 -6.78 6.12
CA ASP A 118 -3.21 -7.13 6.93
C ASP A 118 -4.52 -7.27 6.13
N ALA A 119 -4.61 -6.66 4.96
CA ALA A 119 -5.86 -6.55 4.20
C ALA A 119 -5.77 -7.00 2.73
N GLU A 120 -6.92 -7.04 2.05
CA GLU A 120 -7.07 -7.51 0.65
C GLU A 120 -6.20 -6.71 -0.34
N ASN A 121 -6.02 -5.41 -0.13
CA ASN A 121 -5.18 -4.57 -1.00
C ASN A 121 -3.67 -4.83 -0.84
N ASP A 122 -3.27 -5.72 0.08
CA ASP A 122 -1.88 -6.13 0.30
C ASP A 122 -1.49 -7.37 -0.51
N GLU A 123 -2.47 -8.20 -0.89
CA GLU A 123 -2.25 -9.51 -1.55
C GLU A 123 -1.28 -9.39 -2.73
N ALA A 124 -1.52 -8.43 -3.61
CA ALA A 124 -0.72 -8.24 -4.82
C ALA A 124 0.75 -7.89 -4.55
N PHE A 125 1.05 -7.12 -3.50
CA PHE A 125 2.44 -6.76 -3.21
C PHE A 125 3.14 -7.84 -2.38
N LEU A 126 2.41 -8.52 -1.47
CA LEU A 126 2.97 -9.66 -0.74
C LEU A 126 3.38 -10.77 -1.68
N ALA A 127 2.55 -11.10 -2.67
CA ALA A 127 2.88 -12.10 -3.70
C ALA A 127 4.08 -11.73 -4.58
N MET A 128 4.46 -10.45 -4.62
CA MET A 128 5.63 -9.98 -5.36
C MET A 128 6.93 -10.09 -4.53
N CYS A 129 6.82 -10.06 -3.20
CA CYS A 129 7.95 -10.13 -2.29
C CYS A 129 8.58 -11.53 -2.27
N GLY A 130 9.86 -11.62 -1.92
CA GLY A 130 10.52 -12.90 -1.69
C GLY A 130 10.00 -13.63 -0.46
N CYS A 131 9.42 -12.90 0.50
CA CYS A 131 8.69 -13.42 1.64
C CYS A 131 7.51 -12.50 1.96
N GLY A 132 6.29 -13.01 1.86
CA GLY A 132 5.06 -12.32 2.25
C GLY A 132 4.61 -12.74 3.65
N VAL A 133 4.35 -11.78 4.52
CA VAL A 133 3.96 -11.99 5.92
C VAL A 133 2.61 -11.35 6.20
N ALA A 134 1.72 -12.08 6.87
CA ALA A 134 0.46 -11.55 7.39
C ALA A 134 0.51 -11.39 8.91
N VAL A 135 -0.02 -10.28 9.45
CA VAL A 135 -0.12 -10.10 10.90
C VAL A 135 -1.24 -10.95 11.53
N ALA A 136 -1.21 -11.19 12.83
CA ALA A 136 -2.15 -12.11 13.49
C ALA A 136 -3.63 -11.69 13.36
N ASN A 137 -3.92 -10.39 13.25
CA ASN A 137 -5.26 -9.84 13.02
C ASN A 137 -5.58 -9.57 11.53
N ALA A 138 -4.72 -10.02 10.61
CA ALA A 138 -4.97 -9.92 9.18
C ALA A 138 -6.20 -10.75 8.75
N LEU A 139 -6.74 -10.42 7.57
CA LEU A 139 -7.80 -11.20 6.94
C LEU A 139 -7.36 -12.65 6.71
N ASP A 140 -8.29 -13.60 6.90
CA ASP A 140 -8.01 -15.02 6.71
C ASP A 140 -7.60 -15.34 5.26
N SER A 141 -8.15 -14.62 4.28
CA SER A 141 -7.76 -14.75 2.87
C SER A 141 -6.29 -14.38 2.62
N LEU A 142 -5.79 -13.36 3.31
CA LEU A 142 -4.40 -12.92 3.22
C LEU A 142 -3.47 -13.91 3.92
N LYS A 143 -3.82 -14.34 5.14
CA LYS A 143 -3.07 -15.34 5.91
C LYS A 143 -2.90 -16.65 5.15
N ALA A 144 -3.92 -17.08 4.41
CA ALA A 144 -3.87 -18.30 3.61
C ALA A 144 -2.87 -18.23 2.44
N GLN A 145 -2.48 -17.02 2.02
CA GLN A 145 -1.55 -16.78 0.91
C GLN A 145 -0.15 -16.35 1.38
N ALA A 146 0.01 -16.02 2.66
CA ALA A 146 1.28 -15.58 3.22
C ALA A 146 2.24 -16.75 3.48
N ASP A 147 3.54 -16.51 3.30
CA ASP A 147 4.60 -17.47 3.63
C ASP A 147 4.74 -17.65 5.15
N HIS A 148 4.38 -16.61 5.90
CA HIS A 148 4.41 -16.61 7.36
C HIS A 148 3.25 -15.79 7.94
N VAL A 149 2.76 -16.21 9.11
CA VAL A 149 1.77 -15.48 9.90
C VAL A 149 2.36 -15.22 11.27
N THR A 150 2.43 -13.95 11.67
CA THR A 150 3.03 -13.56 12.96
C THR A 150 2.15 -13.98 14.13
N SER A 151 2.75 -14.06 15.32
CA SER A 151 1.99 -14.27 16.55
C SER A 151 1.35 -12.98 17.07
N GLY A 152 2.00 -11.83 16.83
CA GLY A 152 1.50 -10.51 17.22
C GLY A 152 0.50 -9.90 16.23
N GLU A 153 -0.45 -9.13 16.74
CA GLU A 153 -1.39 -8.30 15.96
C GLU A 153 -0.76 -6.94 15.64
N ASP A 154 -1.24 -6.28 14.59
CA ASP A 154 -0.87 -4.90 14.22
C ASP A 154 0.66 -4.67 14.27
N GLY A 155 1.09 -3.60 14.95
CA GLY A 155 2.50 -3.24 15.09
C GLY A 155 3.33 -4.24 15.90
N ALA A 156 2.71 -5.09 16.74
CA ALA A 156 3.45 -6.13 17.45
C ALA A 156 3.93 -7.22 16.47
N GLY A 157 3.09 -7.60 15.49
CA GLY A 157 3.48 -8.51 14.41
C GLY A 157 4.57 -7.92 13.52
N VAL A 158 4.47 -6.63 13.18
CA VAL A 158 5.53 -5.94 12.41
C VAL A 158 6.87 -5.98 13.15
N ARG A 159 6.86 -5.69 14.45
CA ARG A 159 8.07 -5.73 15.29
C ARG A 159 8.67 -7.13 15.37
N GLU A 160 7.84 -8.15 15.54
CA GLU A 160 8.26 -9.57 15.59
C GLU A 160 9.10 -9.94 14.36
N VAL A 161 8.65 -9.54 13.16
CA VAL A 161 9.38 -9.79 11.90
C VAL A 161 10.70 -9.02 11.86
N ILE A 162 10.69 -7.73 12.19
CA ILE A 162 11.90 -6.88 12.17
C ILE A 162 12.95 -7.41 13.17
N ASP A 163 12.54 -7.75 14.38
CA ASP A 163 13.43 -8.28 15.42
C ASP A 163 14.05 -9.63 14.96
N SER A 164 13.27 -10.47 14.28
CA SER A 164 13.76 -11.72 13.68
C SER A 164 14.85 -11.46 12.63
N LEU A 165 14.57 -10.60 11.65
CA LEU A 165 15.49 -10.27 10.56
C LEU A 165 16.82 -9.71 11.08
N ILE A 166 16.77 -8.76 12.01
CA ILE A 166 17.98 -8.18 12.62
C ILE A 166 18.78 -9.25 13.37
N SER A 167 18.11 -10.15 14.09
CA SER A 167 18.78 -11.18 14.88
C SER A 167 19.49 -12.23 14.01
N GLU A 168 18.89 -12.63 12.89
CA GLU A 168 19.44 -13.63 11.98
C GLU A 168 20.55 -13.06 11.09
N ASP A 169 20.39 -11.82 10.62
CA ASP A 169 21.44 -11.12 9.87
C ASP A 169 22.70 -10.92 10.73
N LEU A 170 22.53 -10.54 12.01
CA LEU A 170 23.65 -10.42 12.95
C LEU A 170 24.31 -11.78 13.27
N ARG A 171 23.55 -12.88 13.27
CA ARG A 171 24.12 -14.24 13.40
C ARG A 171 24.95 -14.62 12.17
N SER A 172 24.52 -14.23 10.97
CA SER A 172 25.29 -14.46 9.74
C SER A 172 26.58 -13.62 9.67
N ALA A 173 26.57 -12.41 10.26
CA ALA A 173 27.73 -11.52 10.38
C ALA A 173 28.68 -11.89 11.55
N GLY A 174 28.22 -12.70 12.51
CA GLY A 174 28.92 -13.10 13.73
C GLY A 174 29.95 -14.22 13.60
N GLY A 175 30.34 -14.60 12.37
CA GLY A 175 31.40 -15.56 12.10
C GLY A 175 32.81 -15.02 12.33
N LYS A 176 33.16 -14.70 13.58
CA LYS A 176 34.55 -14.82 14.06
C LYS A 176 34.60 -15.94 15.08
N ALA A 177 35.03 -17.12 14.60
CA ALA A 177 35.59 -18.13 15.47
C ALA A 177 36.79 -17.53 16.22
N SER A 178 36.76 -17.61 17.53
CA SER A 178 37.97 -17.59 18.35
C SER A 178 37.82 -18.67 19.42
N ALA A 179 38.87 -19.48 19.51
CA ALA A 179 39.07 -20.68 20.31
C ALA A 179 38.74 -20.54 21.81
#